data_AF-A0A5J4Q0Z4-F1
#
_entry.id   AF-A0A5J4Q0Z4-F1
#
_cell.length_a   1.000
_cell.length_b   1.000
_cell.length_c   1.000
_cell.angle_alpha   90.00
_cell.angle_beta   90.00
_cell.angle_gamma   90.00
#
_symmetry.space_group_name_H-M   'P 1'
#
loop_
_entity.id
_entity.type
_entity.pdbx_description
1 polymer ?
#
loop_
_entity_poly.entity_id
_entity_poly.type
_entity_poly.pdbx_seq_one_letter_code
_entity_poly.pdbx_strand_id
1 'polypeptide(L)'
;NDPDDDFSIIRTTLGQDQWSVFKPEFPTGDIININYGQQNSNHSVKKIVALKSIGNGFSNTLYFQWKEDKWELYKFEDISN
;
A
#
# COMPACT_ATOMS: atom_id res chain seq x y z
N ASN A 1 -24.60 6.98 16.10
CA ASN A 1 -23.21 7.03 15.63
C ASN A 1 -22.37 6.37 16.68
N ASP A 2 -22.05 5.11 16.43
CA ASP A 2 -21.22 4.29 17.30
C ASP A 2 -19.75 4.61 16.95
N PRO A 3 -18.96 5.17 17.88
CA PRO A 3 -17.56 5.52 17.64
C PRO A 3 -16.65 4.30 17.38
N ASP A 4 -17.16 3.07 17.59
CA ASP A 4 -16.41 1.84 17.33
C ASP A 4 -16.36 1.45 15.83
N ASP A 5 -17.22 2.03 14.99
CA ASP A 5 -17.26 1.71 13.54
C ASP A 5 -16.28 2.55 12.71
N ASP A 6 -15.75 3.66 13.24
CA ASP A 6 -14.80 4.54 12.53
C ASP A 6 -13.43 3.88 12.27
N PHE A 7 -13.15 2.72 12.90
CA PHE A 7 -11.91 1.97 12.75
C PHE A 7 -12.11 0.53 12.23
N SER A 8 -13.31 0.20 11.74
CA SER A 8 -13.59 -1.15 11.23
C SER A 8 -12.84 -1.38 9.90
N ILE A 9 -12.14 -2.52 9.80
CA ILE A 9 -11.37 -2.90 8.60
C ILE A 9 -12.04 -4.09 7.94
N ILE A 10 -12.53 -3.90 6.72
CA ILE A 10 -12.99 -5.00 5.87
C ILE A 10 -11.77 -5.70 5.28
N ARG A 11 -11.65 -7.01 5.51
CA ARG A 11 -10.56 -7.83 4.97
C ARG A 11 -11.12 -8.81 3.94
N THR A 12 -10.53 -8.80 2.75
CA THR A 12 -10.85 -9.74 1.69
C THR A 12 -9.57 -10.17 0.98
N THR A 13 -9.65 -11.26 0.21
CA THR A 13 -8.64 -11.60 -0.79
C THR A 13 -9.05 -11.03 -2.14
N LEU A 14 -8.07 -10.73 -2.99
CA LEU A 14 -8.27 -10.25 -4.35
C LEU A 14 -7.69 -11.27 -5.32
N GLY A 15 -8.50 -11.75 -6.26
CA GLY A 15 -8.02 -12.49 -7.43
C GLY A 15 -7.30 -11.56 -8.42
N GLN A 16 -6.60 -12.13 -9.40
CA GLN A 16 -5.85 -11.36 -10.41
C GLN A 16 -6.74 -10.39 -11.21
N ASP A 17 -7.94 -10.84 -11.60
CA ASP A 17 -8.88 -10.02 -12.35
C ASP A 17 -9.40 -8.86 -11.51
N GLN A 18 -9.69 -9.11 -10.22
CA GLN A 18 -10.12 -8.07 -9.29
C GLN A 18 -8.98 -7.08 -9.02
N TRP A 19 -7.75 -7.56 -8.83
CA TRP A 19 -6.59 -6.70 -8.65
C TRP A 19 -6.40 -5.73 -9.82
N SER A 20 -6.62 -6.18 -11.05
CA SER A 20 -6.52 -5.31 -12.24
C SER A 20 -7.51 -4.15 -12.23
N VAL A 21 -8.66 -4.31 -11.55
CA VAL A 21 -9.71 -3.29 -11.39
C VAL A 21 -9.44 -2.37 -10.19
N PHE A 22 -8.97 -2.92 -9.07
CA PHE A 22 -8.82 -2.17 -7.81
C PHE A 22 -7.44 -1.55 -7.59
N LYS A 23 -6.41 -1.99 -8.31
CA LYS A 23 -5.07 -1.43 -8.14
C LYS A 23 -5.08 0.08 -8.41
N PRO A 24 -4.33 0.88 -7.64
CA PRO A 24 -4.18 2.29 -7.95
C PRO A 24 -3.40 2.48 -9.25
N GLU A 25 -3.45 3.70 -9.78
CA GLU A 25 -2.50 4.11 -10.80
C GLU A 25 -1.09 4.17 -10.19
N PHE A 26 -0.15 3.48 -10.83
CA PHE A 26 1.24 3.51 -10.40
C PHE A 26 1.97 4.67 -11.07
N PRO A 27 2.81 5.40 -10.34
CA PRO A 27 3.64 6.43 -10.94
C PRO A 27 4.59 5.78 -11.96
N THR A 28 4.66 6.35 -13.16
CA THR A 28 5.58 5.91 -14.23
C THR A 28 6.89 6.70 -14.24
N GLY A 29 7.01 7.72 -13.39
CA GLY A 29 8.20 8.57 -13.23
C GLY A 29 8.90 8.31 -11.90
N ASP A 30 9.45 9.37 -11.32
CA ASP A 30 10.22 9.28 -10.08
C ASP A 30 9.32 8.99 -8.86
N ILE A 31 9.84 8.15 -7.96
CA ILE A 31 9.26 7.93 -6.64
C ILE A 31 10.07 8.72 -5.63
N ILE A 32 9.42 9.66 -4.95
CA ILE A 32 10.01 10.41 -3.85
C ILE A 32 9.68 9.74 -2.50
N ASN A 33 10.60 9.84 -1.54
CA ASN A 33 10.38 9.38 -0.18
C ASN A 33 10.65 10.52 0.79
N ILE A 34 9.79 10.67 1.80
CA ILE A 34 10.01 11.59 2.92
C ILE A 34 10.52 10.77 4.09
N ASN A 35 11.75 11.04 4.52
CA ASN A 35 12.34 10.37 5.67
C ASN A 35 12.01 11.13 6.96
N TYR A 36 11.10 10.57 7.74
CA TYR A 36 10.73 11.03 9.09
C TYR A 36 11.56 10.34 10.20
N GLY A 37 12.59 9.57 9.83
CA GLY A 37 13.40 8.75 10.74
C GLY A 37 13.06 7.26 10.68
N GLN A 38 12.22 6.83 9.75
CA GLN A 38 11.89 5.41 9.57
C GLN A 38 13.10 4.60 9.10
N GLN A 39 13.18 3.34 9.52
CA GLN A 39 14.19 2.41 9.01
C GLN A 39 13.93 2.10 7.54
N ASN A 40 14.94 2.31 6.69
CA ASN A 40 14.87 1.99 5.27
C ASN A 40 16.16 1.29 4.81
N SER A 41 16.35 0.05 5.26
CA SER A 41 17.50 -0.77 4.88
C SER A 41 17.36 -1.30 3.44
N ASN A 42 18.50 -1.35 2.73
CA ASN A 42 18.61 -1.99 1.42
C ASN A 42 18.60 -3.52 1.51
N HIS A 43 18.89 -4.08 2.70
CA HIS A 43 18.87 -5.53 2.94
C HIS A 43 17.52 -6.03 3.47
N SER A 44 16.51 -5.16 3.55
CA SER A 44 15.19 -5.54 4.01
C SER A 44 14.51 -6.45 2.99
N VAL A 45 14.01 -7.60 3.46
CA VAL A 45 13.14 -8.50 2.69
C VAL A 45 11.67 -8.05 2.67
N LYS A 46 11.35 -6.92 3.31
CA LYS A 46 10.03 -6.30 3.29
C LYS A 46 10.13 -4.84 2.87
N LYS A 47 9.20 -4.40 2.01
CA LYS A 47 9.06 -3.00 1.61
C LYS A 47 7.60 -2.60 1.68
N ILE A 48 7.36 -1.39 2.15
CA ILE A 48 6.03 -0.79 2.22
C ILE A 48 6.06 0.44 1.35
N VAL A 49 5.12 0.54 0.42
CA VAL A 49 4.96 1.70 -0.47
C VAL A 49 3.60 2.31 -0.20
N ALA A 50 3.59 3.53 0.34
CA ALA A 50 2.38 4.31 0.54
C ALA A 50 2.24 5.34 -0.59
N LEU A 51 1.17 5.23 -1.36
CA LEU A 51 0.78 6.18 -2.39
C LEU A 51 -0.21 7.17 -1.77
N LYS A 52 0.20 8.43 -1.68
CA LYS A 52 -0.59 9.50 -1.07
C LYS A 52 -0.70 10.66 -2.03
N SER A 53 -1.92 11.11 -2.28
CA SER A 53 -2.18 12.35 -3.02
C SER A 53 -2.21 13.54 -2.08
N ILE A 54 -1.98 14.72 -2.64
CA ILE A 54 -2.04 15.98 -1.89
C ILE A 54 -3.46 16.54 -2.03
N GLY A 55 -4.21 16.57 -0.93
CA GLY A 55 -5.45 17.36 -0.82
C GLY A 55 -6.76 16.68 -1.23
N ASN A 56 -6.77 15.43 -1.69
CA ASN A 56 -8.00 14.72 -2.09
C ASN A 56 -8.29 13.43 -1.29
N GLY A 57 -7.55 13.18 -0.20
CA GLY A 57 -7.80 12.02 0.68
C GLY A 57 -7.34 10.65 0.15
N PHE A 58 -6.86 10.55 -1.09
CA PHE A 58 -6.39 9.28 -1.65
C PHE A 58 -5.16 8.76 -0.89
N SER A 59 -5.27 7.54 -0.38
CA SER A 59 -4.22 6.88 0.41
C SER A 59 -4.29 5.37 0.25
N ASN A 60 -3.31 4.81 -0.47
CA ASN A 60 -3.20 3.38 -0.74
C ASN A 60 -1.85 2.87 -0.24
N THR A 61 -1.83 1.72 0.44
CA THR A 61 -0.60 1.13 0.97
C THR A 61 -0.39 -0.28 0.43
N LEU A 62 0.81 -0.52 -0.11
CA LEU A 62 1.21 -1.77 -0.74
C LEU A 62 2.33 -2.40 0.07
N TYR A 63 2.20 -3.68 0.37
CA TYR A 63 3.17 -4.44 1.15
C TYR A 63 3.81 -5.51 0.28
N PHE A 64 5.13 -5.39 0.14
CA PHE A 64 5.95 -6.28 -0.64
C PHE A 64 6.85 -7.14 0.25
N GLN A 65 7.09 -8.36 -0.18
CA GLN A 65 8.08 -9.25 0.41
C GLN A 65 8.99 -9.86 -0.67
N TRP A 66 10.25 -10.10 -0.31
CA TRP A 66 11.19 -10.85 -1.12
C TRP A 66 11.06 -12.33 -0.80
N LYS A 67 10.65 -13.13 -1.79
CA LYS A 67 10.48 -14.58 -1.66
C LYS A 67 10.88 -15.24 -2.97
N GLU A 68 11.62 -16.35 -2.92
CA GLU A 68 12.02 -17.11 -4.12
C GLU A 68 12.67 -16.21 -5.19
N ASP A 69 13.60 -15.37 -4.75
CA ASP A 69 14.37 -14.44 -5.61
C ASP A 69 13.55 -13.43 -6.41
N LYS A 70 12.32 -13.12 -5.94
CA LYS A 70 11.48 -12.07 -6.51
C LYS A 70 10.77 -11.25 -5.43
N TRP A 71 10.43 -10.02 -5.77
CA TRP A 71 9.48 -9.22 -5.01
C TRP A 71 8.05 -9.62 -5.37
N GLU A 72 7.22 -9.84 -4.36
CA GLU A 72 5.79 -10.09 -4.52
C GLU A 72 4.96 -9.16 -3.63
N LEU A 73 3.85 -8.68 -4.19
CA LEU A 73 2.82 -7.97 -3.42
C LEU A 73 1.98 -9.00 -2.68
N TYR A 74 1.91 -8.90 -1.36
CA TYR A 74 1.14 -9.85 -0.54
C TYR A 74 -0.02 -9.20 0.23
N LYS A 75 -0.05 -7.87 0.31
CA LYS A 75 -1.15 -7.11 0.94
C LYS A 75 -1.31 -5.74 0.29
N PHE A 76 -2.57 -5.34 0.15
CA PHE A 76 -3.00 -4.02 -0.30
C PHE A 76 -4.02 -3.47 0.71
N GLU A 77 -3.87 -2.20 1.07
CA GLU A 77 -4.82 -1.45 1.90
C GLU A 77 -5.26 -0.19 1.18
N ASP A 78 -6.56 0.03 1.14
CA ASP A 78 -7.17 1.29 0.72
C ASP A 78 -7.80 1.95 1.96
N ILE A 79 -7.30 3.13 2.32
CA ILE A 79 -7.77 3.94 3.44
C ILE A 79 -8.11 5.35 2.97
N SER A 80 -8.55 5.46 1.72
CA SER A 80 -8.98 6.74 1.14
C SER A 80 -10.24 7.24 1.84
N ASN A 81 -10.31 8.55 2.08
CA ASN A 81 -11.44 9.24 2.73
C ASN A 81 -12.54 9.64 1.73
#